data_AF-A0AB37SUQ1-F1
#
_entry.id   AF-A0AB37SUQ1-F1
#
_cell.length_a   1.000
_cell.length_b   1.000
_cell.length_c   1.000
_cell.angle_alpha   90.00
_cell.angle_beta   90.00
_cell.angle_gamma   90.00
#
_symmetry.space_group_name_H-M   'P 1'
#
loop_
_entity.id
_entity.type
_entity.pdbx_description
1 polymer ?
#
loop_
_entity_poly.entity_id
_entity_poly.type
_entity_poly.pdbx_seq_one_letter_code
_entity_poly.pdbx_strand_id
1 'polypeptide(L)'
;MAEGTGYEVVPESLADMATEFRAAADSWTTLKDTVGGLTMQPGDLGLLATNVGYVEAYNAACTLVVEKLGEAVKSFDDTEAALVTVANTYAAQDAEYYEQFGYLGSDDD
;
A
#
# COMPACT_ATOMS: atom_id res chain seq x y z
N MET A 1 -27.06 16.01 -15.45
CA MET A 1 -25.59 16.09 -15.58
C MET A 1 -25.10 16.51 -14.22
N ALA A 2 -24.46 15.61 -13.47
CA ALA A 2 -23.90 15.96 -12.17
C ALA A 2 -22.68 16.85 -12.45
N GLU A 3 -22.86 18.15 -12.25
CA GLU A 3 -21.75 19.11 -12.27
C GLU A 3 -20.77 18.67 -11.20
N GLY A 4 -19.57 18.30 -11.63
CA GLY A 4 -18.47 17.95 -10.74
C GLY A 4 -18.18 19.16 -9.86
N THR A 5 -18.66 19.10 -8.62
CA THR A 5 -18.19 19.95 -7.54
C THR A 5 -16.70 19.70 -7.46
N GLY A 6 -15.90 20.73 -7.75
CA GLY A 6 -14.45 20.63 -7.87
C GLY A 6 -13.87 19.76 -6.76
N TYR A 7 -12.95 18.88 -7.12
CA TYR A 7 -12.18 18.09 -6.17
C TYR A 7 -11.41 19.06 -5.27
N GLU A 8 -12.04 19.46 -4.16
CA GLU A 8 -11.33 19.91 -2.97
C GLU A 8 -10.64 18.65 -2.46
N VAL A 9 -9.42 18.41 -2.96
CA VAL A 9 -8.60 17.30 -2.51
C VAL A 9 -8.19 17.64 -1.09
N VAL A 10 -9.06 17.31 -0.12
CA VAL A 10 -8.77 17.57 1.29
C VAL A 10 -7.54 16.72 1.64
N PRO A 11 -6.43 17.33 2.07
CA PRO A 11 -5.21 16.59 2.43
C PRO A 11 -5.49 15.45 3.43
N GLU A 12 -6.52 15.62 4.27
CA GLU A 12 -7.04 14.61 5.20
C GLU A 12 -7.55 13.36 4.49
N SER A 13 -8.34 13.48 3.40
CA SER A 13 -8.83 12.32 2.65
C SER A 13 -7.72 11.55 1.95
N LEU A 14 -6.66 12.23 1.51
CA LEU A 14 -5.46 11.57 0.97
C LEU A 14 -4.67 10.84 2.06
N ALA A 15 -4.58 11.43 3.26
CA ALA A 15 -3.92 10.82 4.41
C ALA A 15 -4.68 9.60 4.92
N ASP A 16 -6.01 9.64 4.94
CA ASP A 16 -6.86 8.50 5.27
C ASP A 16 -6.65 7.37 4.27
N MET A 17 -6.66 7.68 2.96
CA MET A 17 -6.40 6.69 1.92
C MET A 17 -5.00 6.09 2.03
N ALA A 18 -3.98 6.89 2.34
CA ALA A 18 -2.62 6.39 2.58
C ALA A 18 -2.60 5.41 3.78
N THR A 19 -3.34 5.70 4.85
CA THR A 19 -3.47 4.82 6.01
C THR A 19 -4.09 3.47 5.64
N GLU A 20 -5.11 3.46 4.77
CA GLU A 20 -5.72 2.23 4.27
C GLU A 20 -4.75 1.40 3.41
N PHE A 21 -3.96 2.06 2.55
CA PHE A 21 -2.92 1.36 1.77
C PHE A 21 -1.86 0.73 2.67
N ARG A 22 -1.44 1.43 3.73
CA ARG A 22 -0.51 0.89 4.72
C ARG A 22 -1.09 -0.32 5.46
N ALA A 23 -2.34 -0.23 5.91
CA ALA A 23 -3.01 -1.34 6.58
C ALA A 23 -3.15 -2.57 5.65
N ALA A 24 -3.41 -2.35 4.36
CA ALA A 24 -3.41 -3.41 3.37
C ALA A 24 -2.02 -4.03 3.19
N ALA A 25 -0.96 -3.21 3.10
CA ALA A 25 0.43 -3.66 3.01
C ALA A 25 0.83 -4.54 4.22
N ASP A 26 0.46 -4.15 5.43
CA ASP A 26 0.74 -4.92 6.66
C ASP A 26 0.03 -6.28 6.66
N SER A 27 -1.24 -6.31 6.27
CA SER A 27 -2.03 -7.54 6.17
C SER A 27 -1.46 -8.51 5.12
N TRP A 28 -1.07 -7.98 3.95
CA TRP A 28 -0.49 -8.78 2.88
C TRP A 28 0.93 -9.25 3.19
N THR A 29 1.69 -8.46 3.94
CA THR A 29 2.99 -8.86 4.49
C THR A 29 2.83 -10.03 5.46
N THR A 30 1.84 -9.97 6.35
CA THR A 30 1.52 -11.07 7.28
C THR A 30 1.16 -12.35 6.53
N LEU A 31 0.34 -12.24 5.47
CA LEU A 31 0.00 -13.40 4.63
C LEU A 31 1.23 -13.95 3.90
N LYS A 32 2.07 -13.08 3.34
CA LYS A 32 3.32 -13.46 2.67
C LYS A 32 4.24 -14.24 3.60
N ASP A 33 4.45 -13.75 4.82
CA ASP A 33 5.30 -14.40 5.81
C ASP A 33 4.72 -15.75 6.25
N THR A 34 3.39 -15.81 6.41
CA THR A 34 2.68 -17.06 6.71
C THR A 34 2.93 -18.09 5.61
N VAL A 35 2.71 -17.75 4.34
CA VAL A 35 2.91 -18.67 3.20
C VAL A 35 4.38 -19.05 3.06
N GLY A 36 5.31 -18.12 3.25
CA GLY A 36 6.75 -18.39 3.23
C GLY A 36 7.18 -19.40 4.29
N GLY A 37 6.46 -19.46 5.42
CA GLY A 37 6.68 -20.44 6.48
C GLY A 37 6.09 -21.83 6.22
N LEU A 38 5.23 -22.00 5.21
CA LEU A 38 4.52 -23.27 4.95
C LEU A 38 5.30 -24.25 4.08
N THR A 39 6.55 -23.98 3.71
CA THR A 39 7.34 -24.86 2.84
C THR A 39 7.53 -26.26 3.43
N MET A 40 7.44 -27.27 2.57
CA MET A 40 7.61 -28.68 2.93
C MET A 40 9.05 -29.13 2.76
N GLN A 41 9.51 -29.98 3.67
CA GLN A 41 10.77 -30.70 3.56
C GLN A 41 10.58 -31.98 2.73
N PRO A 42 11.65 -32.51 2.10
CA PRO A 42 11.58 -33.72 1.28
C PRO A 42 10.98 -34.96 1.97
N GLY A 43 11.01 -35.00 3.31
CA GLY A 43 10.48 -36.10 4.12
C GLY A 43 9.02 -35.95 4.60
N ASP A 44 8.41 -34.77 4.46
CA ASP A 44 7.11 -34.47 5.10
C ASP A 44 5.95 -35.31 4.57
N LEU A 45 6.05 -35.74 3.31
CA LEU A 45 5.05 -36.57 2.64
C LEU A 45 5.51 -38.04 2.43
N GLY A 46 6.67 -38.40 2.97
CA GLY A 46 7.30 -39.71 2.78
C GLY A 46 7.88 -39.97 1.38
N LEU A 47 8.64 -41.06 1.25
CA LEU A 47 9.46 -41.38 0.06
C LEU A 47 8.69 -41.43 -1.27
N LEU A 48 7.42 -41.84 -1.25
CA LEU A 48 6.60 -41.91 -2.47
C LEU A 48 6.28 -40.52 -3.03
N ALA A 49 6.03 -39.53 -2.17
CA ALA A 49 5.73 -38.18 -2.61
C ALA A 49 7.00 -37.44 -3.09
N THR A 50 8.16 -37.77 -2.53
CA THR A 50 9.47 -37.26 -3.00
C THR A 50 9.74 -37.70 -4.44
N ASN A 51 9.50 -38.98 -4.77
CA ASN A 51 9.73 -39.52 -6.11
C ASN A 51 8.78 -38.96 -7.19
N VAL A 52 7.63 -38.43 -6.78
CA VAL A 52 6.62 -37.85 -7.70
C VAL A 52 6.75 -36.32 -7.80
N GLY A 53 7.66 -35.70 -7.04
CA GLY A 53 7.93 -34.26 -7.11
C GLY A 53 6.85 -33.36 -6.49
N TYR A 54 5.95 -33.91 -5.65
CA TYR A 54 4.87 -33.12 -5.04
C TYR A 54 5.40 -32.04 -4.09
N VAL A 55 6.48 -32.32 -3.36
CA VAL A 55 7.13 -31.34 -2.48
C VAL A 55 7.69 -30.16 -3.27
N GLU A 56 8.35 -30.43 -4.41
CA GLU A 56 8.87 -29.37 -5.28
C GLU A 56 7.74 -28.54 -5.88
N ALA A 57 6.69 -29.18 -6.40
CA ALA A 57 5.54 -28.48 -6.97
C ALA A 57 4.83 -27.60 -5.93
N TYR A 58 4.65 -28.10 -4.71
CA TYR A 58 4.04 -27.34 -3.61
C TYR A 58 4.92 -26.16 -3.19
N ASN A 59 6.22 -26.36 -3.01
CA ASN A 59 7.15 -25.29 -2.62
C ASN A 59 7.28 -24.23 -3.72
N ALA A 60 7.26 -24.63 -5.00
CA ALA A 60 7.22 -23.72 -6.13
C ALA A 60 5.94 -22.86 -6.13
N ALA A 61 4.79 -23.45 -5.82
CA ALA A 61 3.54 -22.70 -5.66
C ALA A 61 3.61 -21.71 -4.48
N CYS A 62 4.16 -22.11 -3.33
CA CYS A 62 4.37 -21.21 -2.19
C CYS A 62 5.29 -20.05 -2.56
N THR A 63 6.37 -20.33 -3.29
CA THR A 63 7.34 -19.33 -3.77
C THR A 63 6.66 -18.31 -4.69
N LEU A 64 5.86 -18.79 -5.64
CA LEU A 64 5.13 -17.93 -6.56
C LEU A 64 4.13 -17.02 -5.81
N VAL A 65 3.43 -17.55 -4.81
CA VAL A 65 2.52 -16.75 -3.98
C VAL A 65 3.29 -15.68 -3.20
N VAL A 66 4.42 -16.03 -2.58
CA VAL A 66 5.27 -15.09 -1.84
C VAL A 66 5.79 -13.97 -2.75
N GLU A 67 6.20 -14.30 -3.98
CA GLU A 67 6.64 -13.32 -4.97
C GLU A 67 5.51 -12.34 -5.32
N LYS A 68 4.31 -12.85 -5.63
CA LYS A 68 3.16 -12.02 -5.99
C LYS A 68 2.64 -11.16 -4.85
N LEU A 69 2.64 -11.67 -3.63
CA LEU A 69 2.33 -10.85 -2.45
C LEU A 69 3.40 -9.77 -2.24
N GLY A 70 4.68 -10.07 -2.48
CA GLY A 70 5.76 -9.08 -2.41
C GLY A 70 5.63 -7.96 -3.44
N GLU A 71 5.28 -8.28 -4.69
CA GLU A 71 4.99 -7.29 -5.74
C GLU A 71 3.82 -6.37 -5.33
N ALA A 72 2.76 -6.94 -4.76
CA ALA A 72 1.58 -6.18 -4.34
C ALA A 72 1.87 -5.27 -3.15
N VAL A 73 2.56 -5.76 -2.11
CA VAL A 73 2.99 -4.94 -0.95
C VAL A 73 3.80 -3.74 -1.44
N LYS A 74 4.77 -3.95 -2.33
CA LYS A 74 5.54 -2.85 -2.92
C LYS A 74 4.66 -1.83 -3.63
N SER A 75 3.66 -2.28 -4.40
CA SER A 75 2.73 -1.37 -5.08
C SER A 75 1.89 -0.55 -4.09
N PHE A 76 1.55 -1.12 -2.93
CA PHE A 76 0.83 -0.40 -1.87
C PHE A 76 1.72 0.64 -1.20
N ASP A 77 2.95 0.29 -0.85
CA ASP A 77 3.94 1.21 -0.28
C ASP A 77 4.23 2.38 -1.23
N ASP A 78 4.42 2.11 -2.52
CA ASP A 78 4.65 3.13 -3.55
C ASP A 78 3.43 4.08 -3.67
N THR A 79 2.20 3.52 -3.55
CA THR A 79 0.97 4.32 -3.60
C THR A 79 0.79 5.17 -2.34
N GLU A 80 1.05 4.61 -1.17
CA GLU A 80 1.05 5.33 0.10
C GLU A 80 2.00 6.54 0.03
N ALA A 81 3.24 6.31 -0.40
CA ALA A 81 4.25 7.37 -0.51
C ALA A 81 3.82 8.48 -1.48
N ALA A 82 3.19 8.11 -2.60
CA ALA A 82 2.64 9.07 -3.55
C ALA A 82 1.51 9.90 -2.92
N LEU A 83 0.56 9.27 -2.23
CA LEU A 83 -0.56 9.95 -1.58
C LEU A 83 -0.08 10.92 -0.48
N VAL A 84 0.87 10.50 0.35
CA VAL A 84 1.49 11.35 1.37
C VAL A 84 2.22 12.54 0.73
N THR A 85 2.94 12.32 -0.36
CA THR A 85 3.63 13.39 -1.09
C THR A 85 2.65 14.42 -1.64
N VAL A 86 1.55 13.97 -2.24
CA VAL A 86 0.49 14.83 -2.78
C VAL A 86 -0.21 15.60 -1.64
N ALA A 87 -0.56 14.93 -0.55
CA ALA A 87 -1.18 15.57 0.62
C ALA A 87 -0.29 16.67 1.20
N ASN A 88 1.01 16.40 1.37
CA ASN A 88 1.98 17.38 1.86
C ASN A 88 2.16 18.56 0.89
N THR A 89 2.13 18.30 -0.42
CA THR A 89 2.24 19.37 -1.44
C THR A 89 1.04 20.31 -1.37
N TYR A 90 -0.18 19.76 -1.28
CA TYR A 90 -1.38 20.57 -1.13
C TYR A 90 -1.38 21.34 0.20
N ALA A 91 -1.00 20.72 1.31
CA ALA A 91 -0.92 21.39 2.61
C ALA A 91 0.09 22.55 2.62
N ALA A 92 1.24 22.40 1.94
CA ALA A 92 2.23 23.45 1.79
C ALA A 92 1.73 24.59 0.90
N GLN A 93 1.06 24.28 -0.21
CA GLN A 93 0.44 25.28 -1.07
C GLN A 93 -0.67 26.05 -0.35
N ASP A 94 -1.53 25.36 0.41
CA ASP A 94 -2.53 26.01 1.25
C ASP A 94 -1.87 26.97 2.24
N ALA A 95 -0.79 26.55 2.92
CA ALA A 95 -0.05 27.41 3.83
C ALA A 95 0.56 28.65 3.12
N GLU A 96 1.15 28.47 1.94
CA GLU A 96 1.70 29.58 1.13
C GLU A 96 0.61 30.53 0.63
N TYR A 97 -0.57 30.01 0.24
CA TYR A 97 -1.73 30.83 -0.13
C TYR A 97 -2.29 31.59 1.08
N TYR A 98 -2.38 30.96 2.25
CA TYR A 98 -2.76 31.62 3.49
C TYR A 98 -1.75 32.70 3.91
N GLU A 99 -0.45 32.51 3.67
CA GLU A 99 0.55 33.57 3.90
C GLU A 99 0.47 34.71 2.88
N GLN A 100 0.22 34.41 1.60
CA GLN A 100 0.12 35.43 0.54
C GLN A 100 -1.19 36.24 0.55
N PHE A 101 -2.30 35.65 1.01
CA PHE A 101 -3.62 36.30 1.03
C PHE A 101 -4.18 36.55 2.43
N GLY A 102 -3.53 36.05 3.50
CA GLY A 102 -3.95 36.24 4.89
C GLY A 102 -3.76 37.65 5.45
N TYR A 103 -3.20 38.59 4.69
CA TYR A 103 -3.15 40.03 5.00
C TYR A 103 -3.32 40.91 3.74
N LEU A 104 -4.46 40.77 3.05
CA LEU A 104 -4.97 41.83 2.18
C LEU A 104 -6.42 42.23 2.54
N GLY A 105 -6.83 42.04 3.79
CA GLY A 105 -8.16 42.46 4.27
C GLY A 105 -8.37 42.35 5.77
N SER A 106 -7.36 42.64 6.59
CA SER A 106 -7.56 43.13 7.95
C SER A 106 -6.80 44.44 8.12
N ASP A 107 -7.29 45.45 7.40
CA ASP A 107 -7.16 46.91 7.60
C ASP A 107 -8.27 47.44 6.67
N ASP A 108 -9.28 48.19 7.07
CA ASP A 108 -9.34 49.31 8.01
C ASP A 108 -10.85 49.58 8.33
N ASP A 109 -11.13 50.13 9.52
CA ASP A 109 -12.36 50.79 10.04
C ASP A 109 -13.73 50.66 9.33
#